data_AF-A0A6P4ATU5-F1
#
_entry.id   AF-A0A6P4ATU5-F1
#
_cell.length_a   1.000
_cell.length_b   1.000
_cell.length_c   1.000
_cell.angle_alpha   90.00
_cell.angle_beta   90.00
_cell.angle_gamma   90.00
#
_symmetry.space_group_name_H-M   'P 1'
#
loop_
_entity.id
_entity.type
_entity.pdbx_description
1 polymer ?
#
loop_
_entity_poly.entity_id
_entity_poly.type
_entity_poly.pdbx_seq_one_letter_code
_entity_poly.pdbx_strand_id
1 'polypeptide(L)'
;MSWDLIFWIICFAIDLGLLASTFYQLVILTDLEADYINPFESSSRINSLVYPEFIVHGVLCALFLLTWHWFLFLITLPMSAYFVMLFLKRKHLVDVTEVFRLLNAEKRLRKLKLAFYLGLLVIIIFRLTLSAFNSLTNEEDAVNIF
;
A
#
# COMPACT_ATOMS: atom_id res chain seq x y z
N MET A 1 -2.80 22.79 13.52
CA MET A 1 -4.04 22.04 13.24
C MET A 1 -4.12 21.52 11.82
N SER A 2 -3.94 22.34 10.77
CA SER A 2 -4.20 21.92 9.38
C SER A 2 -3.14 20.98 8.76
N TRP A 3 -1.90 21.02 9.23
CA TRP A 3 -0.80 20.20 8.69
C TRP A 3 -0.98 18.70 8.94
N ASP A 4 -1.46 18.31 10.14
CA ASP A 4 -1.78 16.92 10.46
C ASP A 4 -2.90 16.38 9.56
N LEU A 5 -3.95 17.18 9.34
CA LEU A 5 -5.05 16.80 8.46
C LEU A 5 -4.56 16.56 7.02
N ILE A 6 -3.76 17.48 6.48
CA ILE A 6 -3.15 17.32 5.15
C ILE A 6 -2.28 16.07 5.09
N PHE A 7 -1.49 15.80 6.13
CA PHE A 7 -0.67 14.59 6.21
C PHE A 7 -1.51 13.30 6.16
N TRP A 8 -2.59 13.21 6.93
CA TRP A 8 -3.47 12.04 6.92
C TRP A 8 -4.22 11.87 5.60
N ILE A 9 -4.60 12.97 4.93
CA ILE A 9 -5.20 12.93 3.58
C ILE A 9 -4.20 12.36 2.56
N ILE A 10 -2.93 12.81 2.61
CA ILE A 10 -1.88 12.29 1.72
C ILE A 10 -1.65 10.80 1.98
N CYS A 11 -1.53 10.38 3.25
CA CYS A 11 -1.38 8.97 3.60
C CYS A 11 -2.56 8.13 3.10
N PHE A 12 -3.79 8.64 3.24
CA PHE A 12 -5.00 7.99 2.75
C PHE A 12 -4.99 7.80 1.23
N ALA A 13 -4.64 8.84 0.47
CA ALA A 13 -4.57 8.77 -0.99
C ALA A 13 -3.50 7.77 -1.46
N ILE A 14 -2.34 7.76 -0.79
CA ILE A 14 -1.26 6.81 -1.09
C ILE A 14 -1.69 5.37 -0.82
N ASP A 15 -2.25 5.09 0.36
CA ASP A 15 -2.66 3.74 0.73
C ASP A 15 -3.80 3.21 -0.17
N LEU A 16 -4.75 4.07 -0.54
CA LEU A 16 -5.78 3.74 -1.52
C LEU A 16 -5.19 3.36 -2.88
N GLY A 17 -4.17 4.09 -3.34
CA GLY A 17 -3.45 3.76 -4.57
C GLY A 17 -2.72 2.42 -4.51
N LEU A 18 -2.07 2.11 -3.37
CA LEU A 18 -1.40 0.83 -3.14
C LEU A 18 -2.39 -0.34 -3.11
N LEU A 19 -3.54 -0.14 -2.48
CA LEU A 19 -4.63 -1.11 -2.41
C LEU A 19 -5.21 -1.39 -3.80
N ALA A 20 -5.49 -0.34 -4.58
CA ALA A 20 -5.97 -0.45 -5.95
C ALA A 20 -4.96 -1.18 -6.85
N SER A 21 -3.67 -0.84 -6.76
CA SER A 21 -2.59 -1.53 -7.48
C SER A 21 -2.54 -3.03 -7.13
N THR A 22 -2.60 -3.36 -5.84
CA THR A 22 -2.56 -4.75 -5.36
C THR A 22 -3.79 -5.54 -5.83
N PHE A 23 -4.96 -4.91 -5.82
CA PHE A 23 -6.20 -5.49 -6.32
C PHE A 23 -6.12 -5.76 -7.82
N TYR A 24 -5.63 -4.79 -8.60
CA TYR A 24 -5.44 -4.96 -10.05
C TYR A 24 -4.49 -6.11 -10.39
N GLN A 25 -3.39 -6.28 -9.65
CA GLN A 25 -2.48 -7.42 -9.82
C GLN A 25 -3.16 -8.76 -9.50
N LEU A 26 -4.04 -8.82 -8.50
CA LEU A 26 -4.82 -10.03 -8.20
C LEU A 26 -5.82 -10.38 -9.31
N VAL A 27 -6.43 -9.38 -9.93
CA VAL A 27 -7.31 -9.57 -11.09
C VAL A 27 -6.53 -10.16 -12.25
N ILE A 28 -5.37 -9.57 -12.63
CA ILE A 28 -4.52 -10.11 -13.69
C ILE A 28 -4.11 -11.57 -13.44
N LEU A 29 -3.77 -11.91 -12.20
CA LEU A 29 -3.43 -13.30 -11.84
C LEU A 29 -4.62 -14.25 -11.91
N THR A 30 -5.83 -13.76 -11.63
CA THR A 30 -7.07 -14.54 -11.74
C THR A 30 -7.47 -14.71 -13.20
N ASP A 31 -7.29 -13.68 -14.04
CA ASP A 31 -7.47 -13.77 -15.48
C ASP A 31 -6.47 -14.75 -16.12
N LEU A 32 -5.24 -14.80 -15.61
CA LEU A 32 -4.25 -15.79 -16.04
C LEU A 32 -4.65 -17.22 -15.63
N GLU A 33 -5.22 -17.40 -14.45
CA GLU A 33 -5.72 -18.70 -13.97
C GLU A 33 -6.90 -19.21 -14.80
N ALA A 34 -7.73 -18.30 -15.31
CA ALA A 34 -8.87 -18.61 -16.17
C ALA A 34 -8.53 -18.68 -17.66
N ASP A 35 -7.23 -18.71 -18.01
CA ASP A 35 -6.72 -18.71 -19.39
C ASP A 35 -7.22 -17.53 -20.26
N TYR A 36 -7.61 -16.40 -19.66
CA TYR A 36 -8.05 -15.20 -20.39
C TYR A 36 -6.89 -14.36 -20.93
N ILE A 37 -5.71 -14.42 -20.30
CA ILE A 37 -4.54 -13.63 -20.67
C ILE A 37 -3.29 -14.50 -20.76
N ASN A 38 -2.38 -14.15 -21.66
CA ASN A 38 -1.14 -14.87 -21.83
C ASN A 38 -0.18 -14.65 -20.64
N PRO A 39 0.62 -15.67 -20.25
CA PRO A 39 1.61 -15.54 -19.17
C PRO A 39 2.63 -14.42 -19.38
N PHE A 40 3.01 -14.17 -20.64
CA PHE A 40 3.92 -13.08 -21.00
C PHE A 40 3.29 -11.71 -20.71
N GLU A 41 2.03 -11.53 -21.13
CA GLU A 41 1.31 -10.27 -20.96
C GLU A 41 1.01 -10.00 -19.48
N SER A 42 0.59 -11.02 -18.74
CA SER A 42 0.39 -10.97 -17.29
C SER A 42 1.68 -10.57 -16.55
N SER A 43 2.81 -11.25 -16.85
CA SER A 43 4.10 -10.96 -16.22
C SER A 43 4.61 -9.55 -16.51
N SER A 44 4.46 -9.08 -17.75
CA SER A 44 4.86 -7.72 -18.15
C SER A 44 4.06 -6.65 -17.40
N ARG A 45 2.73 -6.82 -17.32
CA ARG A 45 1.85 -5.87 -16.61
C ARG A 45 2.14 -5.83 -15.12
N ILE A 46 2.24 -6.99 -14.48
CA ILE A 46 2.55 -7.08 -13.06
C ILE A 46 3.92 -6.46 -12.78
N ASN A 47 4.93 -6.78 -13.57
CA ASN A 47 6.27 -6.25 -13.36
C ASN A 47 6.36 -4.72 -13.51
N SER A 48 5.63 -4.14 -14.46
CA SER A 48 5.60 -2.68 -14.62
C SER A 48 5.05 -1.95 -13.39
N LEU A 49 4.22 -2.62 -12.58
CA LEU A 49 3.59 -2.08 -11.37
C LEU A 49 4.39 -2.37 -10.09
N VAL A 50 5.25 -3.39 -10.09
CA VAL A 50 6.05 -3.77 -8.92
C VAL A 50 6.98 -2.63 -8.48
N TYR A 51 7.66 -1.99 -9.43
CA TYR A 51 8.56 -0.86 -9.16
C TYR A 51 7.87 0.37 -8.56
N PRO A 52 6.83 0.95 -9.17
CA PRO A 52 6.15 2.11 -8.61
C PRO A 52 5.53 1.78 -7.24
N GLU A 53 5.01 0.57 -7.04
CA GLU A 53 4.46 0.17 -5.75
C GLU A 53 5.50 0.14 -4.63
N PHE A 54 6.71 -0.39 -4.89
CA PHE A 54 7.79 -0.37 -3.90
C PHE A 54 8.24 1.04 -3.54
N ILE A 55 8.35 1.92 -4.54
CA ILE A 55 8.74 3.31 -4.31
C ILE A 55 7.67 4.00 -3.46
N VAL A 56 6.40 3.89 -3.84
CA VAL A 56 5.29 4.53 -3.12
C VAL A 56 5.16 3.99 -1.69
N HIS A 57 5.28 2.69 -1.48
CA HIS A 57 5.26 2.10 -0.14
C HIS A 57 6.47 2.52 0.70
N GLY A 58 7.66 2.60 0.09
CA GLY A 58 8.87 3.11 0.74
C GLY A 58 8.72 4.56 1.17
N VAL A 59 8.11 5.40 0.33
CA VAL A 59 7.78 6.80 0.67
C VAL A 59 6.79 6.85 1.84
N LEU A 60 5.74 6.04 1.83
CA LEU A 60 4.78 5.97 2.94
C LEU A 60 5.45 5.57 4.26
N CYS A 61 6.34 4.58 4.23
CA CYS A 61 7.12 4.14 5.39
C CYS A 61 8.05 5.25 5.90
N ALA A 62 8.74 5.96 5.01
CA ALA A 62 9.59 7.09 5.36
C ALA A 62 8.79 8.26 5.95
N LEU A 63 7.59 8.53 5.42
CA LEU A 63 6.68 9.54 5.94
C LEU A 63 6.27 9.23 7.39
N PHE A 64 5.95 7.97 7.72
CA PHE A 64 5.65 7.59 9.10
C PHE A 64 6.86 7.72 10.05
N LEU A 65 8.07 7.45 9.56
CA LEU A 65 9.30 7.64 10.33
C LEU A 65 9.56 9.13 10.63
N LEU A 66 9.47 9.98 9.61
CA LEU A 66 9.75 11.43 9.73
C LEU A 66 8.72 12.15 10.61
N THR A 67 7.47 11.69 10.61
CA THR A 67 6.39 12.25 11.43
C THR A 67 6.29 11.63 12.82
N TRP A 68 7.29 10.86 13.25
CA TRP A 68 7.36 10.23 14.58
C TRP A 68 6.21 9.25 14.89
N HIS A 69 5.55 8.71 13.87
CA HIS A 69 4.50 7.70 14.01
C HIS A 69 5.11 6.28 14.12
N TRP A 70 5.90 6.04 15.17
CA TRP A 70 6.68 4.82 15.37
C TRP A 70 5.86 3.53 15.31
N PHE A 71 4.64 3.55 15.85
CA PHE A 71 3.76 2.37 15.81
C PHE A 71 3.37 1.98 14.38
N LEU A 72 3.00 2.95 13.56
CA LEU A 72 2.67 2.72 12.14
C LEU A 72 3.90 2.32 11.36
N PHE A 73 5.04 2.97 11.61
CA PHE A 73 6.31 2.59 11.03
C PHE A 73 6.66 1.13 11.32
N LEU A 74 6.54 0.68 12.57
CA LEU A 74 6.79 -0.72 12.97
C LEU A 74 5.85 -1.70 12.29
N ILE A 75 4.59 -1.32 12.02
CA ILE A 75 3.65 -2.16 11.27
C ILE A 75 4.03 -2.24 9.79
N THR A 76 4.49 -1.15 9.18
CA THR A 76 4.94 -1.13 7.77
C THR A 76 6.33 -1.72 7.55
N LEU A 77 7.14 -1.83 8.61
CA LEU A 77 8.53 -2.28 8.54
C LEU A 77 8.69 -3.71 7.99
N PRO A 78 7.95 -4.73 8.47
CA PRO A 78 8.05 -6.10 7.96
C PRO A 78 7.76 -6.18 6.45
N MET A 79 6.81 -5.38 5.96
CA MET A 79 6.45 -5.34 4.55
C MET A 79 7.58 -4.70 3.71
N SER A 80 8.12 -3.58 4.19
CA SER A 80 9.26 -2.92 3.54
C SER A 80 10.52 -3.80 3.53
N ALA A 81 10.80 -4.54 4.61
CA ALA A 81 11.92 -5.47 4.70
C ALA A 81 11.75 -6.64 3.73
N TYR A 82 10.53 -7.15 3.57
CA TYR A 82 10.22 -8.17 2.57
C TYR A 82 10.51 -7.66 1.14
N PHE A 83 10.15 -6.42 0.83
CA PHE A 83 10.44 -5.80 -0.47
C PHE A 83 11.93 -5.63 -0.72
N VAL A 84 12.69 -5.14 0.27
CA VAL A 84 14.16 -5.02 0.17
C VAL A 84 14.81 -6.39 -0.03
N MET A 85 14.36 -7.41 0.70
CA MET A 85 14.85 -8.79 0.54
C MET A 85 14.57 -9.33 -0.87
N LEU A 86 13.40 -9.05 -1.44
CA LEU A 86 13.04 -9.46 -2.79
C LEU A 86 13.88 -8.76 -3.86
N PHE A 87 14.17 -7.47 -3.64
CA PHE A 87 15.05 -6.68 -4.50
C PHE A 87 16.48 -7.22 -4.49
N LEU A 88 17.04 -7.50 -3.31
CA LEU A 88 18.38 -8.07 -3.14
C LEU A 88 18.52 -9.46 -3.78
N LYS A 89 17.46 -10.29 -3.71
CA LYS A 89 17.45 -11.62 -4.33
C LYS A 89 17.22 -11.60 -5.84
N ARG A 90 17.02 -10.42 -6.46
CA ARG A 90 16.62 -10.26 -7.87
C ARG A 90 15.40 -11.07 -8.30
N LYS A 91 14.57 -11.51 -7.34
CA LYS A 91 13.33 -12.27 -7.59
C LYS A 91 12.10 -11.35 -7.64
N HIS A 92 12.29 -10.08 -7.97
CA HIS A 92 11.19 -9.10 -8.08
C HIS A 92 10.38 -9.27 -9.37
N LEU A 93 10.95 -9.97 -10.36
CA LEU A 93 10.32 -10.27 -11.65
C LEU A 93 9.57 -11.60 -11.58
N VAL A 94 8.35 -11.61 -12.09
CA VAL A 94 7.58 -12.82 -12.33
C VAL A 94 8.13 -13.47 -13.61
N ASP A 95 8.74 -14.64 -13.49
CA ASP A 95 9.26 -15.40 -14.64
C ASP A 95 8.13 -16.14 -15.35
N VAL A 96 7.95 -15.82 -16.63
CA VAL A 96 6.92 -16.35 -17.54
C VAL A 96 6.87 -17.89 -17.54
N THR A 97 8.02 -18.55 -17.34
CA THR A 97 8.13 -20.02 -17.37
C THR A 97 7.68 -20.70 -16.06
N GLU A 98 7.71 -19.98 -14.94
CA GLU A 98 7.36 -20.52 -13.61
C GLU A 98 6.03 -19.97 -13.06
N VAL A 99 5.38 -19.02 -13.76
CA VAL A 99 4.18 -18.32 -13.26
C VAL A 99 3.09 -19.29 -12.81
N PHE A 100 2.77 -20.31 -13.61
CA PHE A 100 1.73 -21.28 -13.25
C PHE A 100 2.11 -22.15 -12.04
N ARG A 101 3.41 -22.48 -11.89
CA ARG A 101 3.89 -23.29 -10.76
C ARG A 101 3.86 -22.50 -9.45
N LEU A 102 4.14 -21.19 -9.52
CA LEU A 102 4.18 -20.29 -8.38
C LEU A 102 2.88 -19.51 -8.17
N LEU A 103 1.89 -19.65 -9.06
CA LEU A 103 0.66 -18.86 -9.12
C LEU A 103 -0.08 -18.84 -7.78
N ASN A 104 -0.28 -20.02 -7.19
CA ASN A 104 -0.97 -20.17 -5.91
C ASN A 104 -0.21 -19.50 -4.75
N ALA A 105 1.13 -19.55 -4.76
CA ALA A 105 1.96 -18.92 -3.74
C ALA A 105 1.95 -17.38 -3.88
N GLU A 106 2.13 -16.88 -5.11
CA GLU A 106 2.04 -15.45 -5.45
C GLU A 106 0.67 -14.86 -5.11
N LYS A 107 -0.42 -15.56 -5.46
CA LYS A 107 -1.79 -15.14 -5.13
C LYS A 107 -2.02 -15.10 -3.62
N ARG A 108 -1.46 -16.05 -2.85
CA ARG A 108 -1.56 -16.04 -1.38
C ARG A 108 -0.80 -14.87 -0.77
N LEU A 109 0.41 -14.59 -1.25
CA LEU A 109 1.21 -13.44 -0.81
C LEU A 109 0.52 -12.11 -1.13
N ARG A 110 -0.04 -11.96 -2.33
CA ARG A 110 -0.76 -10.74 -2.74
C ARG A 110 -2.08 -10.56 -2.01
N LYS A 111 -2.81 -11.65 -1.69
CA LYS A 111 -3.98 -11.59 -0.80
C LYS A 111 -3.61 -11.15 0.62
N LEU A 112 -2.50 -11.64 1.15
CA LEU A 112 -1.99 -11.18 2.45
C LEU A 112 -1.60 -9.70 2.41
N LYS A 113 -0.93 -9.26 1.34
CA LYS A 113 -0.60 -7.85 1.11
C LYS A 113 -1.87 -6.99 1.03
N LEU A 114 -2.90 -7.45 0.32
CA LEU A 114 -4.19 -6.76 0.24
C LEU A 114 -4.84 -6.63 1.62
N ALA A 115 -4.85 -7.70 2.42
CA ALA A 115 -5.35 -7.68 3.79
C ALA A 115 -4.55 -6.71 4.68
N PHE A 116 -3.24 -6.63 4.48
CA PHE A 116 -2.38 -5.67 5.18
C PHE A 116 -2.75 -4.22 4.84
N TYR A 117 -2.88 -3.86 3.56
CA TYR A 117 -3.30 -2.52 3.15
C TYR A 117 -4.72 -2.20 3.61
N LEU A 118 -5.64 -3.16 3.59
CA LEU A 118 -6.99 -2.96 4.17
C LEU A 118 -6.93 -2.65 5.67
N GLY A 119 -6.10 -3.36 6.43
CA GLY A 119 -5.88 -3.06 7.85
C GLY A 119 -5.27 -1.69 8.07
N LEU A 120 -4.28 -1.31 7.24
CA LEU A 120 -3.65 0.01 7.27
C LEU A 120 -4.68 1.12 6.97
N LEU A 121 -5.54 0.91 5.97
CA LEU A 121 -6.58 1.84 5.56
C LEU A 121 -7.54 2.16 6.71
N VAL A 122 -7.97 1.14 7.47
CA VAL A 122 -8.84 1.34 8.64
C VAL A 122 -8.17 2.22 9.68
N ILE A 123 -6.88 2.00 9.96
CA ILE A 123 -6.12 2.82 10.91
C ILE A 123 -5.97 4.26 10.40
N ILE A 124 -5.66 4.44 9.11
CA ILE A 124 -5.54 5.76 8.48
C ILE A 124 -6.87 6.51 8.51
N ILE A 125 -7.99 5.87 8.19
CA ILE A 125 -9.33 6.48 8.25
C ILE A 125 -9.64 6.93 9.67
N PHE A 126 -9.38 6.09 10.68
CA PHE A 126 -9.62 6.45 12.07
C PHE A 126 -8.82 7.70 12.47
N ARG A 127 -7.54 7.75 12.11
CA ARG A 127 -6.65 8.89 12.37
C ARG A 127 -7.06 10.15 11.61
N LEU A 128 -7.47 9.99 10.35
CA LEU A 128 -7.97 11.08 9.51
C LEU A 128 -9.22 11.72 10.13
N THR A 129 -10.20 10.90 10.55
CA THR A 129 -11.43 11.39 11.20
C THR A 129 -11.12 12.11 12.50
N LEU A 130 -10.22 11.57 13.33
CA LEU A 130 -9.80 12.24 14.57
C LEU A 130 -9.12 13.58 14.28
N SER A 131 -8.25 13.63 13.27
CA SER A 131 -7.58 14.86 12.85
C SER A 131 -8.56 15.90 12.29
N ALA A 132 -9.58 15.47 11.55
CA ALA A 132 -10.63 16.32 11.02
C ALA A 132 -11.49 16.90 12.15
N PHE A 133 -11.91 16.06 13.09
CA PHE A 133 -12.66 16.49 14.27
C PHE A 133 -11.88 17.53 15.07
N ASN A 134 -10.60 17.25 15.38
CA ASN A 134 -9.76 18.19 16.09
C ASN A 134 -9.58 19.50 15.31
N SER A 135 -9.46 19.47 13.97
CA SER A 135 -9.36 20.69 13.18
C SER A 135 -10.61 21.57 13.29
N LEU A 136 -11.81 20.96 13.30
CA LEU A 136 -13.08 21.67 13.40
C LEU A 136 -13.29 22.27 14.80
N THR A 137 -13.05 21.51 15.86
CA THR A 137 -13.23 22.01 17.24
C THR A 137 -12.34 23.20 17.55
N ASN A 138 -11.10 23.19 17.05
CA ASN A 138 -10.21 24.32 17.27
C ASN A 138 -10.58 25.59 16.48
N GLU A 139 -11.30 25.46 15.36
CA GLU A 139 -11.88 26.61 14.66
C GLU A 139 -13.08 27.17 15.44
N GLU A 140 -13.94 26.31 15.98
CA GLU A 140 -15.05 26.73 16.85
C GLU A 140 -14.57 27.43 18.12
N ASP A 141 -13.54 26.89 18.78
CA ASP A 141 -12.93 27.52 19.96
C ASP A 141 -12.32 28.88 19.62
N ALA A 142 -11.66 29.01 18.46
CA ALA A 142 -11.09 30.29 18.02
C ALA A 142 -12.18 31.35 17.79
N VAL A 143 -13.35 30.98 17.27
CA VAL A 143 -14.48 31.90 17.04
C VAL A 143 -15.14 32.32 18.35
N ASN A 144 -15.23 31.43 19.34
CA ASN A 144 -15.89 31.70 20.63
C ASN A 144 -15.06 32.58 21.59
N ILE A 145 -13.78 32.84 21.30
CA ILE A 145 -12.89 33.66 22.13
C ILE A 145 -12.91 35.15 21.72
N PHE A 146 -13.55 35.49 20.59
CA PHE A 146 -13.75 36.88 20.12
C PHE A 146 -15.18 37.35 20.34
#